data_AF-A0A835X673-F1
#
_entry.id   AF-A0A835X673-F1
#
_cell.length_a   1.000
_cell.length_b   1.000
_cell.length_c   1.000
_cell.angle_alpha   90.00
_cell.angle_beta   90.00
_cell.angle_gamma   90.00
#
_symmetry.space_group_name_H-M   'P 1'
#
loop_
_entity.id
_entity.type
_entity.pdbx_description
1 polymer ?
#
loop_
_entity_poly.entity_id
_entity_poly.type
_entity_poly.pdbx_seq_one_letter_code
_entity_poly.pdbx_strand_id
1 'polypeptide(L)' 'MMLKKERKIPLEIDDHFKLYGKEPWEVDYGEKCPICNVRIDEYGFCSCGSSGD' A
#
# COMPACT_ATOMS: atom_id res chain seq x y z
N MET A 1 12.02 -23.31 -2.90
CA MET A 1 11.36 -23.39 -1.58
C MET A 1 10.72 -22.03 -1.30
N MET A 2 9.39 -21.92 -1.37
CA MET A 2 8.71 -20.69 -0.92
C MET A 2 8.84 -20.62 0.61
N LEU A 3 9.56 -19.62 1.11
CA LEU A 3 9.53 -19.27 2.53
C LEU A 3 8.09 -18.91 2.87
N LYS A 4 7.39 -19.79 3.60
CA LYS A 4 6.11 -19.44 4.22
C LYS A 4 6.40 -18.34 5.24
N LYS A 5 6.22 -17.08 4.84
CA LYS A 5 6.31 -15.94 5.74
C LYS A 5 5.20 -16.12 6.77
N GLU A 6 5.58 -16.42 8.01
CA GLU A 6 4.63 -16.53 9.12
C GLU A 6 3.97 -15.15 9.31
N ARG A 7 2.68 -15.05 8.98
CA ARG A 7 1.93 -13.81 9.19
C ARG A 7 1.79 -13.56 10.68
N LYS A 8 2.33 -12.44 11.15
CA LYS A 8 2.30 -12.03 12.56
C LYS A 8 0.93 -11.48 12.98
N ILE A 9 0.13 -11.01 12.03
CA ILE A 9 -1.19 -10.39 12.26
C ILE A 9 -2.29 -11.38 11.82
N PRO A 10 -3.25 -11.73 12.71
CA PRO A 10 -4.40 -12.55 12.34
C PRO A 10 -5.22 -11.92 11.20
N LEU A 11 -5.70 -12.73 10.22
CA LEU A 11 -6.48 -12.23 9.08
C LEU A 11 -7.74 -11.47 9.51
N GLU A 12 -8.35 -11.89 10.61
CA GLU A 12 -9.57 -11.30 11.17
C GLU A 12 -9.44 -9.82 11.56
N ILE A 13 -8.22 -9.34 11.84
CA ILE A 13 -7.95 -7.94 12.20
C ILE A 13 -7.03 -7.22 11.20
N ASP A 14 -6.60 -7.90 10.14
CA ASP A 14 -5.69 -7.36 9.13
C ASP A 14 -6.48 -6.67 8.00
N ASP A 15 -7.00 -5.49 8.29
CA ASP A 15 -7.86 -4.77 7.35
C ASP A 15 -7.12 -4.36 6.08
N HIS A 16 -5.81 -4.08 6.16
CA HIS A 16 -5.00 -3.81 4.97
C HIS A 16 -4.94 -5.04 4.05
N PHE A 17 -4.59 -6.21 4.58
CA PHE A 17 -4.54 -7.42 3.78
C PHE A 17 -5.93 -7.80 3.23
N LYS A 18 -7.01 -7.59 3.99
CA LYS A 18 -8.38 -7.82 3.49
C LYS A 18 -8.75 -6.93 2.31
N LEU A 19 -8.35 -5.66 2.34
CA LEU A 19 -8.70 -4.68 1.31
C LEU A 19 -7.82 -4.83 0.06
N TYR A 20 -6.51 -5.07 0.24
CA TYR A 20 -5.52 -4.98 -0.83
C TYR A 20 -4.90 -6.33 -1.24
N GLY A 21 -5.14 -7.40 -0.47
CA GLY A 21 -4.63 -8.75 -0.77
C GLY A 21 -3.12 -8.93 -0.61
N LYS A 22 -2.44 -7.97 0.04
CA LYS A 22 -0.99 -7.93 0.26
C LYS A 22 -0.67 -7.22 1.57
N GLU A 23 0.58 -7.31 2.01
CA GLU A 23 1.06 -6.63 3.21
C GLU A 23 1.41 -5.14 2.96
N PRO A 24 1.37 -4.27 3.98
CA PRO A 24 1.63 -2.82 3.80
C PRO A 24 3.01 -2.48 3.21
N TRP A 25 4.03 -3.30 3.45
CA TRP A 25 5.37 -3.12 2.89
C TRP A 25 5.53 -3.71 1.48
N GLU A 26 4.52 -4.40 0.96
CA GLU A 26 4.45 -4.89 -0.42
C GLU A 26 3.75 -3.89 -1.35
N VAL A 27 3.23 -2.80 -0.80
CA VAL A 27 2.69 -1.67 -1.58
C VAL A 27 3.85 -0.99 -2.30
N ASP A 28 3.73 -0.90 -3.63
CA ASP A 28 4.67 -0.14 -4.45
C ASP A 28 4.28 1.34 -4.42
N TYR A 29 5.27 2.20 -4.22
CA TYR A 29 5.07 3.63 -4.10
C TYR A 29 5.93 4.33 -5.14
N GLY A 30 5.27 5.13 -5.98
CA GLY A 30 5.92 5.98 -6.97
C GLY A 30 6.55 7.24 -6.38
N GLU A 31 6.68 8.25 -7.24
CA GLU A 31 7.19 9.56 -6.85
C GLU A 31 6.28 10.28 -5.84
N LYS A 32 6.83 11.31 -5.22
CA LYS A 32 6.04 12.16 -4.32
C LYS A 32 5.19 13.12 -5.14
N CYS A 33 3.92 13.23 -4.78
CA CYS A 33 3.03 14.24 -5.32
C CYS A 33 3.62 15.64 -5.07
N PRO A 34 3.75 16.52 -6.07
CA PRO A 34 4.30 17.86 -5.91
C PRO A 34 3.43 18.79 -5.04
N ILE A 35 2.15 18.44 -4.84
CA ILE A 35 1.18 19.27 -4.08
C ILE A 35 1.24 18.92 -2.59
N CYS A 36 1.09 17.64 -2.24
CA CYS A 36 1.01 17.21 -0.83
C CYS A 36 2.29 16.53 -0.31
N ASN A 37 3.29 16.32 -1.16
CA ASN A 37 4.57 15.71 -0.80
C ASN A 37 4.45 14.29 -0.20
N VAL A 38 3.33 13.61 -0.43
CA VAL A 38 3.09 12.20 -0.11
C VAL A 38 3.38 11.35 -1.34
N ARG A 39 3.88 10.12 -1.14
CA ARG A 39 4.11 9.18 -2.23
C ARG A 39 2.79 8.80 -2.90
N ILE A 40 2.82 8.71 -4.23
CA ILE A 40 1.71 8.22 -5.03
C ILE A 40 1.70 6.69 -4.90
N ASP A 41 0.54 6.11 -4.58
CA ASP A 41 0.37 4.66 -4.51
C ASP A 41 0.32 4.02 -5.91
N GLU A 42 0.35 2.69 -5.94
CA GLU A 42 0.27 1.91 -7.18
C GLU A 42 -1.00 2.13 -8.03
N TYR A 43 -2.03 2.72 -7.43
CA TYR A 43 -3.28 3.06 -8.11
C TYR A 43 -3.26 4.50 -8.64
N GLY A 44 -2.15 5.23 -8.45
CA GLY A 44 -1.98 6.60 -8.92
C GLY A 44 -2.52 7.65 -7.95
N PHE A 45 -2.85 7.30 -6.71
CA PHE A 45 -3.46 8.21 -5.74
C PHE A 45 -2.47 8.75 -4.69
N CYS A 46 -2.62 10.05 -4.37
CA CYS A 46 -2.00 10.71 -3.22
C CYS A 46 -3.04 10.95 -2.10
N SER A 47 -2.59 11.36 -0.92
CA SER A 47 -3.47 11.85 0.17
C SER A 47 -4.28 13.11 -0.18
N CYS A 48 -3.92 13.81 -1.26
CA CYS A 48 -4.61 15.00 -1.75
C CYS A 48 -5.80 14.70 -2.68
N GLY A 49 -5.99 13.45 -3.11
CA GLY A 49 -7.03 13.08 -4.07
C GLY A 49 -6.77 13.54 -5.52
N SER A 50 -5.71 14.31 -5.78
CA SER A 50 -5.20 14.51 -7.13
C SER A 50 -4.53 13.22 -7.57
N SER A 51 -5.12 12.51 -8.53
CA SER A 51 -4.37 11.50 -9.28
C SER A 51 -3.09 12.14 -9.79
N GLY A 52 -1.96 11.43 -9.78
CA GLY A 52 -0.71 11.95 -10.31
C GLY A 52 -0.83 12.26 -11.81
N ASP A 53 -1.29 13.48 -12.12
CA ASP A 53 -1.61 14.06 -13.44
C ASP A 53 -2.46 13.21 -14.41
#